data_AF-A0A0J5FW61-F1
#
_entry.id   AF-A0A0J5FW61-F1
#
_cell.length_a   1.000
_cell.length_b   1.000
_cell.length_c   1.000
_cell.angle_alpha   90.00
_cell.angle_beta   90.00
_cell.angle_gamma   90.00
#
_symmetry.space_group_name_H-M   'P 1'
#
loop_
_entity.id
_entity.type
_entity.pdbx_description
1 polymer ?
#
loop_
_entity_poly.entity_id
_entity_poly.type
_entity_poly.pdbx_seq_one_letter_code
_entity_poly.pdbx_strand_id
1 'polypeptide(L)'
;MFQRFKSHFARQSATPQKSSEQQPEALRDSQGYFRPQSADKLLATPLRRQCLMQLWQNSALPEGLYQRFYLAPVKQLLGSVQQVPATPEGDWSGAGGFADLTLQFTTCAVRLAKGHLLPPGAAPETQAAQGVLWQSVVFWAALFYHLPLLRQLEGELEDGHGWQPGLWMPARRFRFRFRPSQPDLSAPLEAMIATRFLPEDAVSWLFLVPEAWNCLALRLGGHPSPVLLINELLQEAATQVQSPSLKSSVPAECPVADTVSTPTDSDFVASISASATGQSVCDDTQTLLSLFQSNDEVSEQIDVNDNHIDLKLSKPTRKKPKSVAPAGSQSSY
;
A
#
# COMPACT_ATOMS: atom_id res chain seq x y z
N MET A 1 61.56 -40.76 30.39
CA MET A 1 61.78 -39.30 30.57
C MET A 1 61.26 -38.61 29.31
N PHE A 2 60.63 -37.44 29.43
CA PHE A 2 59.96 -36.61 28.38
C PHE A 2 58.50 -37.00 28.05
N GLN A 3 57.52 -36.54 28.82
CA GLN A 3 56.86 -35.22 28.86
C GLN A 3 55.82 -35.00 27.74
N ARG A 4 54.55 -35.00 28.18
CA ARG A 4 53.32 -34.70 27.45
C ARG A 4 53.23 -33.20 27.14
N PHE A 5 53.04 -32.82 25.88
CA PHE A 5 52.57 -31.48 25.54
C PHE A 5 51.03 -31.51 25.42
N LYS A 6 50.36 -30.83 26.36
CA LYS A 6 48.96 -30.45 26.26
C LYS A 6 48.89 -29.08 25.60
N SER A 7 48.32 -29.00 24.39
CA SER A 7 47.97 -27.73 23.76
C SER A 7 46.58 -27.30 24.23
N HIS A 8 46.52 -26.22 25.01
CA HIS A 8 45.28 -25.53 25.34
C HIS A 8 44.81 -24.74 24.12
N PHE A 9 43.74 -25.20 23.47
CA PHE A 9 42.99 -24.39 22.51
C PHE A 9 42.07 -23.48 23.32
N ALA A 10 42.47 -22.21 23.48
CA ALA A 10 41.60 -21.18 24.02
C ALA A 10 40.56 -20.84 22.95
N ARG A 11 39.31 -21.29 23.16
CA ARG A 11 38.15 -20.88 22.36
C ARG A 11 37.83 -19.43 22.70
N GLN A 12 38.32 -18.50 21.89
CA GLN A 12 37.83 -17.13 21.89
C GLN A 12 36.36 -17.15 21.43
N SER A 13 35.47 -16.69 22.29
CA SER A 13 34.06 -16.44 21.96
C SER A 13 33.99 -15.22 21.04
N ALA A 14 33.86 -15.45 19.74
CA ALA A 14 33.54 -14.42 18.77
C ALA A 14 32.04 -14.07 18.90
N THR A 15 31.77 -12.90 19.47
CA THR A 15 30.46 -12.27 19.47
C THR A 15 30.11 -11.88 18.02
N PRO A 16 28.94 -12.23 17.47
CA PRO A 16 28.54 -11.75 16.16
C PRO A 16 28.14 -10.27 16.28
N GLN A 17 28.96 -9.36 15.76
CA GLN A 17 28.54 -7.99 15.50
C GLN A 17 27.45 -8.03 14.42
N LYS A 18 26.19 -7.93 14.85
CA LYS A 18 25.08 -7.43 14.03
C LYS A 18 25.48 -6.03 13.57
N SER A 19 25.81 -5.88 12.30
CA SER A 19 25.93 -4.59 11.63
C SER A 19 24.57 -3.92 11.64
N SER A 20 24.38 -2.99 12.58
CA SER A 20 23.25 -2.09 12.61
C SER A 20 23.30 -1.20 11.37
N GLU A 21 22.18 -1.16 10.63
CA GLU A 21 21.91 -0.19 9.59
C GLU A 21 22.03 1.24 10.15
N GLN A 22 23.20 1.84 9.98
CA GLN A 22 23.44 3.26 10.20
C GLN A 22 22.85 4.07 9.04
N GLN A 23 21.54 4.29 9.08
CA GLN A 23 20.87 5.28 8.22
C GLN A 23 19.75 6.11 8.89
N PRO A 24 19.21 5.80 10.10
CA PRO A 24 18.15 6.63 10.70
C PRO A 24 18.60 8.02 11.19
N GLU A 25 19.84 8.19 11.65
CA GLU A 25 20.24 9.42 12.36
C GLU A 25 20.41 10.63 11.43
N ALA A 26 20.63 10.44 10.13
CA ALA A 26 20.84 11.56 9.19
C ALA A 26 19.55 12.29 8.79
N LEU A 27 18.38 11.72 9.07
CA LEU A 27 17.07 12.24 8.64
C LEU A 27 16.30 12.97 9.74
N ARG A 28 16.73 12.78 10.98
CA ARG A 28 16.15 13.39 12.17
C ARG A 28 17.01 14.59 12.56
N ASP A 29 16.42 15.75 12.70
CA ASP A 29 17.17 16.91 13.19
C ASP A 29 17.40 16.85 14.71
N SER A 30 18.20 17.79 15.22
CA SER A 30 18.52 17.89 16.65
C SER A 30 17.31 18.13 17.55
N GLN A 31 16.16 18.53 16.98
CA GLN A 31 14.90 18.73 17.69
C GLN A 31 13.97 17.51 17.59
N GLY A 32 14.41 16.45 16.92
CA GLY A 32 13.69 15.19 16.81
C GLY A 32 12.68 15.13 15.67
N TYR A 33 12.64 16.13 14.78
CA TYR A 33 11.76 16.16 13.61
C TYR A 33 12.39 15.46 12.40
N PHE A 34 11.54 14.81 11.61
CA PHE A 34 11.85 14.18 10.34
C PHE A 34 11.45 15.09 9.18
N ARG A 35 12.20 15.04 8.08
CA ARG A 35 11.82 15.68 6.81
C ARG A 35 10.94 14.74 5.98
N PRO A 36 9.81 15.22 5.41
CA PRO A 36 9.04 14.44 4.44
C PRO A 36 9.92 13.97 3.28
N GLN A 37 9.73 12.71 2.90
CA GLN A 37 10.39 12.06 1.80
C GLN A 37 9.39 11.73 0.70
N SER A 38 9.84 11.79 -0.55
CA SER A 38 9.05 11.29 -1.67
C SER A 38 8.91 9.78 -1.60
N ALA A 39 7.83 9.24 -2.17
CA ALA A 39 7.60 7.80 -2.24
C ALA A 39 8.78 7.05 -2.89
N ASP A 40 9.38 7.61 -3.94
CA ASP A 40 10.52 6.97 -4.61
C ASP A 40 11.76 6.87 -3.69
N LYS A 41 12.00 7.89 -2.84
CA LYS A 41 13.07 7.82 -1.82
C LYS A 41 12.74 6.80 -0.74
N LEU A 42 11.49 6.76 -0.29
CA LEU A 42 11.05 5.78 0.71
C LEU A 42 11.18 4.36 0.18
N LEU A 43 10.92 4.12 -1.10
CA LEU A 43 11.05 2.82 -1.75
C LEU A 43 12.48 2.46 -2.17
N ALA A 44 13.44 3.37 -2.02
CA ALA A 44 14.79 3.18 -2.55
C ALA A 44 15.67 2.23 -1.72
N THR A 45 15.22 1.78 -0.54
CA THR A 45 16.01 0.86 0.29
C THR A 45 16.14 -0.52 -0.40
N PRO A 46 17.25 -1.25 -0.19
CA PRO A 46 17.45 -2.56 -0.81
C PRO A 46 16.32 -3.55 -0.52
N LEU A 47 15.87 -3.60 0.74
CA LEU A 47 14.76 -4.45 1.19
C LEU A 47 13.47 -4.13 0.44
N ARG A 48 13.08 -2.86 0.37
CA ARG A 48 11.81 -2.43 -0.25
C ARG A 48 11.83 -2.68 -1.75
N ARG A 49 12.97 -2.43 -2.42
CA ARG A 49 13.15 -2.77 -3.84
C ARG A 49 13.02 -4.26 -4.10
N GLN A 50 13.62 -5.09 -3.24
CA GLN A 50 13.48 -6.54 -3.34
C GLN A 50 12.02 -6.98 -3.18
N CYS A 51 11.30 -6.44 -2.19
CA CYS A 51 9.86 -6.71 -2.04
C CYS A 51 9.06 -6.32 -3.28
N LEU A 52 9.30 -5.12 -3.85
CA LEU A 52 8.63 -4.69 -5.08
C LEU A 52 8.92 -5.61 -6.27
N MET A 53 10.19 -6.03 -6.45
CA MET A 53 10.54 -6.98 -7.50
C MET A 53 9.83 -8.32 -7.32
N GLN A 54 9.80 -8.84 -6.09
CA GLN A 54 9.09 -10.09 -5.79
C GLN A 54 7.58 -9.93 -5.98
N LEU A 55 7.00 -8.80 -5.58
CA LEU A 55 5.59 -8.50 -5.78
C LEU A 55 5.24 -8.48 -7.28
N TRP A 56 6.08 -7.86 -8.11
CA TRP A 56 5.94 -7.88 -9.57
C TRP A 56 6.01 -9.30 -10.13
N GLN A 57 7.03 -10.09 -9.76
CA GLN A 57 7.21 -11.48 -10.22
C GLN A 57 6.07 -12.43 -9.80
N ASN A 58 5.31 -12.06 -8.77
CA ASN A 58 4.16 -12.84 -8.29
C ASN A 58 2.81 -12.24 -8.71
N SER A 59 2.79 -11.10 -9.40
CA SER A 59 1.59 -10.53 -9.98
C SER A 59 1.22 -11.21 -11.29
N ALA A 60 -0.08 -11.33 -11.55
CA ALA A 60 -0.63 -11.73 -12.85
C ALA A 60 -1.17 -10.53 -13.66
N LEU A 61 -1.09 -9.32 -13.10
CA LEU A 61 -1.50 -8.10 -13.79
C LEU A 61 -0.48 -7.70 -14.86
N PRO A 62 -0.94 -7.24 -16.03
CA PRO A 62 -0.09 -6.54 -17.01
C PRO A 62 0.55 -5.28 -16.43
N GLU A 63 1.61 -4.79 -17.05
CA GLU A 63 2.48 -3.75 -16.48
C GLU A 63 1.73 -2.45 -16.12
N GLY A 64 0.95 -1.87 -17.05
CA GLY A 64 0.17 -0.66 -16.79
C GLY A 64 -0.78 -0.80 -15.59
N LEU A 65 -1.53 -1.91 -15.56
CA LEU A 65 -2.43 -2.21 -14.43
C LEU A 65 -1.67 -2.49 -13.15
N TYR A 66 -0.51 -3.12 -13.19
CA TYR A 66 0.32 -3.29 -11.99
C TYR A 66 0.79 -1.94 -11.44
N GLN A 67 1.23 -1.03 -12.32
CA GLN A 67 1.64 0.32 -11.92
C GLN A 67 0.47 1.05 -11.23
N ARG A 68 -0.72 0.99 -11.83
CA ARG A 68 -1.90 1.73 -11.36
C ARG A 68 -2.57 1.08 -10.16
N PHE A 69 -2.76 -0.24 -10.17
CA PHE A 69 -3.51 -0.96 -9.14
C PHE A 69 -2.64 -1.41 -7.98
N TYR A 70 -1.34 -1.64 -8.15
CA TYR A 70 -0.48 -2.10 -7.05
C TYR A 70 0.55 -1.04 -6.65
N LEU A 71 1.37 -0.56 -7.59
CA LEU A 71 2.51 0.28 -7.23
C LEU A 71 2.10 1.69 -6.77
N ALA A 72 1.19 2.35 -7.46
CA ALA A 72 0.71 3.69 -7.08
C ALA A 72 0.09 3.69 -5.65
N PRO A 73 -0.78 2.74 -5.29
CA PRO A 73 -1.29 2.59 -3.92
C PRO A 73 -0.21 2.34 -2.87
N VAL A 74 0.78 1.50 -3.18
CA VAL A 74 1.95 1.29 -2.31
C VAL A 74 2.72 2.61 -2.12
N LYS A 75 2.98 3.36 -3.19
CA LYS A 75 3.66 4.67 -3.13
C LYS A 75 2.87 5.67 -2.29
N GLN A 76 1.55 5.73 -2.47
CA GLN A 76 0.67 6.62 -1.74
C GLN A 76 0.64 6.28 -0.24
N LEU A 77 0.50 4.99 0.11
CA LEU A 77 0.54 4.53 1.50
C LEU A 77 1.89 4.84 2.14
N LEU A 78 3.00 4.47 1.52
CA LEU A 78 4.34 4.77 2.05
C LEU A 78 4.56 6.27 2.20
N GLY A 79 4.08 7.08 1.25
CA GLY A 79 4.10 8.52 1.34
C GLY A 79 3.28 9.08 2.51
N SER A 80 2.17 8.45 2.90
CA SER A 80 1.34 8.90 4.01
C SER A 80 1.80 8.40 5.39
N VAL A 81 2.59 7.31 5.45
CA VAL A 81 3.16 6.80 6.71
C VAL A 81 4.61 7.22 6.92
N GLN A 82 5.32 7.64 5.86
CA GLN A 82 6.71 8.08 5.92
C GLN A 82 7.62 7.07 6.63
N GLN A 83 8.30 7.47 7.71
CA GLN A 83 9.28 6.67 8.45
C GLN A 83 8.73 6.20 9.82
N VAL A 84 7.42 6.09 9.99
CA VAL A 84 6.86 5.62 11.27
C VAL A 84 7.21 4.15 11.53
N PRO A 85 7.48 3.78 12.78
CA PRO A 85 7.61 2.39 13.21
C PRO A 85 6.24 1.69 13.21
N ALA A 86 6.20 0.37 13.14
CA ALA A 86 4.95 -0.39 13.26
C ALA A 86 4.60 -0.67 14.73
N THR A 87 5.61 -0.84 15.58
CA THR A 87 5.47 -1.19 17.00
C THR A 87 6.38 -0.33 17.88
N PRO A 88 6.06 -0.14 19.18
CA PRO A 88 6.93 0.62 20.08
C PRO A 88 8.26 -0.09 20.35
N GLU A 89 8.26 -1.43 20.30
CA GLU A 89 9.41 -2.28 20.60
C GLU A 89 9.44 -3.50 19.66
N GLY A 90 10.55 -4.22 19.63
CA GLY A 90 10.75 -5.42 18.80
C GLY A 90 11.22 -5.11 17.37
N ASP A 91 11.10 -6.11 16.49
CA ASP A 91 11.71 -6.07 15.15
C ASP A 91 11.14 -4.98 14.23
N TRP A 92 9.93 -4.50 14.52
CA TRP A 92 9.23 -3.48 13.73
C TRP A 92 9.25 -2.07 14.34
N SER A 93 10.09 -1.85 15.36
CA SER A 93 10.21 -0.56 16.07
C SER A 93 11.17 0.44 15.43
N GLY A 94 11.92 0.03 14.40
CA GLY A 94 12.83 0.89 13.65
C GLY A 94 12.10 1.95 12.81
N ALA A 95 12.83 2.99 12.43
CA ALA A 95 12.33 4.01 11.50
C ALA A 95 11.94 3.37 10.16
N GLY A 96 10.70 3.60 9.73
CA GLY A 96 10.14 2.97 8.52
C GLY A 96 9.69 1.53 8.71
N GLY A 97 9.72 1.00 9.94
CA GLY A 97 9.33 -0.37 10.25
C GLY A 97 7.90 -0.72 9.81
N PHE A 98 6.97 0.25 9.78
CA PHE A 98 5.63 0.03 9.22
C PHE A 98 5.68 -0.27 7.73
N ALA A 99 6.43 0.51 6.95
CA ALA A 99 6.55 0.32 5.51
C ALA A 99 7.23 -1.04 5.19
N ASP A 100 8.26 -1.40 5.95
CA ASP A 100 8.97 -2.67 5.77
C ASP A 100 8.11 -3.87 6.15
N LEU A 101 7.31 -3.77 7.22
CA LEU A 101 6.35 -4.79 7.62
C LEU A 101 5.30 -4.98 6.53
N THR A 102 4.65 -3.90 6.11
CA THR A 102 3.58 -3.95 5.11
C THR A 102 4.07 -4.53 3.78
N LEU A 103 5.25 -4.13 3.30
CA LEU A 103 5.79 -4.63 2.04
C LEU A 103 6.19 -6.11 2.11
N GLN A 104 6.87 -6.53 3.18
CA GLN A 104 7.24 -7.92 3.36
C GLN A 104 6.00 -8.81 3.49
N PHE A 105 5.02 -8.38 4.28
CA PHE A 105 3.76 -9.10 4.46
C PHE A 105 2.97 -9.21 3.15
N THR A 106 2.78 -8.10 2.44
CA THR A 106 2.04 -8.07 1.18
C THR A 106 2.69 -8.97 0.14
N THR A 107 4.03 -8.88 0.01
CA THR A 107 4.80 -9.73 -0.90
C THR A 107 4.68 -11.21 -0.53
N CYS A 108 4.74 -11.54 0.77
CA CYS A 108 4.57 -12.90 1.25
C CYS A 108 3.16 -13.44 0.96
N ALA A 109 2.12 -12.67 1.23
CA ALA A 109 0.73 -13.05 1.00
C ALA A 109 0.43 -13.31 -0.47
N VAL A 110 0.88 -12.42 -1.36
CA VAL A 110 0.72 -12.59 -2.82
C VAL A 110 1.50 -13.82 -3.32
N ARG A 111 2.73 -14.02 -2.83
CA ARG A 111 3.53 -15.21 -3.16
C ARG A 111 2.85 -16.51 -2.72
N LEU A 112 2.27 -16.55 -1.52
CA LEU A 112 1.52 -17.70 -1.04
C LEU A 112 0.29 -17.94 -1.91
N ALA A 113 -0.50 -16.89 -2.15
CA ALA A 113 -1.73 -16.98 -2.94
C ALA A 113 -1.52 -17.45 -4.38
N LYS A 114 -0.37 -17.14 -5.00
CA LYS A 114 -0.01 -17.64 -6.35
C LYS A 114 -0.04 -19.16 -6.47
N GLY A 115 0.20 -19.89 -5.37
CA GLY A 115 0.14 -21.35 -5.32
C GLY A 115 -1.26 -21.95 -5.18
N HIS A 116 -2.29 -21.11 -5.01
CA HIS A 116 -3.66 -21.55 -4.77
C HIS A 116 -4.62 -21.11 -5.88
N LEU A 117 -5.62 -21.95 -6.14
CA LEU A 117 -6.72 -21.63 -7.05
C LEU A 117 -7.80 -20.88 -6.26
N LEU A 118 -8.04 -19.63 -6.64
CA LEU A 118 -9.05 -18.77 -6.03
C LEU A 118 -10.15 -18.45 -7.06
N PRO A 119 -11.44 -18.42 -6.64
CA PRO A 119 -11.93 -18.77 -5.31
C PRO A 119 -12.04 -20.30 -5.12
N PRO A 120 -11.91 -20.82 -3.89
CA PRO A 120 -12.03 -22.25 -3.65
C PRO A 120 -13.46 -22.75 -3.95
N GLY A 121 -13.57 -23.91 -4.59
CA GLY A 121 -14.86 -24.55 -4.90
C GLY A 121 -15.57 -24.05 -6.16
N ALA A 122 -15.06 -23.00 -6.83
CA ALA A 122 -15.55 -22.61 -8.15
C ALA A 122 -15.08 -23.58 -9.25
N ALA A 123 -15.84 -23.63 -10.36
CA ALA A 123 -15.47 -24.41 -11.52
C ALA A 123 -14.11 -23.95 -12.09
N PRO A 124 -13.28 -24.85 -12.67
CA PRO A 124 -11.97 -24.50 -13.21
C PRO A 124 -11.99 -23.33 -14.20
N GLU A 125 -13.04 -23.24 -15.03
CA GLU A 125 -13.23 -22.17 -16.00
C GLU A 125 -13.41 -20.81 -15.31
N THR A 126 -14.21 -20.78 -14.24
CA THR A 126 -14.43 -19.58 -13.42
C THR A 126 -13.17 -19.19 -12.66
N GLN A 127 -12.43 -20.17 -12.10
CA GLN A 127 -11.17 -19.92 -11.43
C GLN A 127 -10.12 -19.35 -12.37
N ALA A 128 -10.04 -19.86 -13.60
CA ALA A 128 -9.13 -19.33 -14.62
C ALA A 128 -9.50 -17.89 -15.00
N ALA A 129 -10.80 -17.59 -15.18
CA ALA A 129 -11.24 -16.27 -15.59
C ALA A 129 -11.15 -15.21 -14.49
N GLN A 130 -11.46 -15.56 -13.25
CA GLN A 130 -11.46 -14.64 -12.12
C GLN A 130 -10.17 -14.65 -11.31
N GLY A 131 -9.19 -15.51 -11.65
CA GLY A 131 -7.98 -15.71 -10.85
C GLY A 131 -7.22 -14.40 -10.58
N VAL A 132 -7.04 -13.56 -11.60
CA VAL A 132 -6.35 -12.25 -11.46
C VAL A 132 -7.11 -11.33 -10.49
N LEU A 133 -8.44 -11.36 -10.53
CA LEU A 133 -9.32 -10.60 -9.65
C LEU A 133 -9.16 -11.04 -8.20
N TRP A 134 -9.22 -12.34 -7.94
CA TRP A 134 -9.02 -12.87 -6.59
C TRP A 134 -7.60 -12.69 -6.05
N GLN A 135 -6.58 -12.78 -6.91
CA GLN A 135 -5.20 -12.43 -6.51
C GLN A 135 -5.10 -10.94 -6.10
N SER A 136 -5.82 -10.07 -6.80
CA SER A 136 -5.91 -8.65 -6.44
C SER A 136 -6.61 -8.42 -5.11
N VAL A 137 -7.67 -9.19 -4.80
CA VAL A 137 -8.29 -9.17 -3.47
C VAL A 137 -7.27 -9.52 -2.38
N VAL A 138 -6.44 -10.54 -2.59
CA VAL A 138 -5.38 -10.90 -1.62
C VAL A 138 -4.37 -9.78 -1.47
N PHE A 139 -3.91 -9.20 -2.57
CA PHE A 139 -2.98 -8.06 -2.53
C PHE A 139 -3.56 -6.92 -1.69
N TRP A 140 -4.79 -6.48 -1.96
CA TRP A 140 -5.42 -5.37 -1.25
C TRP A 140 -5.68 -5.68 0.21
N ALA A 141 -6.19 -6.88 0.49
CA ALA A 141 -6.41 -7.34 1.86
C ALA A 141 -5.09 -7.47 2.64
N ALA A 142 -3.97 -7.70 1.96
CA ALA A 142 -2.66 -7.76 2.57
C ALA A 142 -2.04 -6.38 2.79
N LEU A 143 -2.13 -5.49 1.79
CA LEU A 143 -1.61 -4.11 1.86
C LEU A 143 -2.22 -3.34 3.04
N PHE A 144 -3.50 -3.57 3.31
CA PHE A 144 -4.22 -2.88 4.38
C PHE A 144 -4.29 -3.63 5.71
N TYR A 145 -3.70 -4.82 5.78
CA TYR A 145 -3.80 -5.69 6.96
C TYR A 145 -3.31 -4.99 8.23
N HIS A 146 -2.19 -4.25 8.16
CA HIS A 146 -1.57 -3.63 9.33
C HIS A 146 -2.03 -2.19 9.61
N LEU A 147 -2.99 -1.64 8.87
CA LEU A 147 -3.51 -0.28 9.13
C LEU A 147 -3.94 -0.03 10.59
N PRO A 148 -4.51 -1.00 11.35
CA PRO A 148 -4.85 -0.78 12.76
C PRO A 148 -3.68 -0.36 13.65
N LEU A 149 -2.42 -0.67 13.26
CA LEU A 149 -1.23 -0.25 14.02
C LEU A 149 -1.05 1.28 14.00
N LEU A 150 -1.49 1.95 12.93
CA LEU A 150 -1.36 3.40 12.78
C LEU A 150 -2.20 4.18 13.80
N ARG A 151 -3.26 3.56 14.35
CA ARG A 151 -4.11 4.18 15.38
C ARG A 151 -3.34 4.48 16.68
N GLN A 152 -2.27 3.73 16.94
CA GLN A 152 -1.42 3.92 18.10
C GLN A 152 -0.42 5.07 17.91
N LEU A 153 -0.29 5.60 16.70
CA LEU A 153 0.62 6.68 16.38
C LEU A 153 -0.12 8.01 16.27
N GLU A 154 0.48 9.02 16.87
CA GLU A 154 0.06 10.41 16.72
C GLU A 154 1.23 11.20 16.17
N GLY A 155 0.97 11.91 15.06
CA GLY A 155 1.93 12.78 14.41
C GLY A 155 1.68 14.25 14.74
N GLU A 156 2.74 15.04 14.70
CA GLU A 156 2.70 16.48 14.88
C GLU A 156 3.64 17.14 13.86
N LEU A 157 3.15 18.16 13.18
CA LEU A 157 3.93 18.97 12.26
C LEU A 157 4.75 20.03 13.01
N GLU A 158 5.76 20.58 12.35
CA GLU A 158 6.62 21.65 12.89
C GLU A 158 5.84 22.91 13.30
N ASP A 159 4.67 23.15 12.71
CA ASP A 159 3.77 24.26 13.05
C ASP A 159 2.77 23.92 14.18
N GLY A 160 2.89 22.75 14.80
CA GLY A 160 2.07 22.29 15.92
C GLY A 160 0.74 21.64 15.52
N HIS A 161 0.40 21.57 14.23
CA HIS A 161 -0.83 20.89 13.80
C HIS A 161 -0.68 19.37 13.86
N GLY A 162 -1.79 18.68 14.14
CA GLY A 162 -1.85 17.23 14.13
C GLY A 162 -1.65 16.64 12.73
N TRP A 163 -0.92 15.53 12.67
CA TRP A 163 -0.77 14.70 11.48
C TRP A 163 -1.17 13.28 11.84
N GLN A 164 -2.11 12.69 11.11
CA GLN A 164 -2.48 11.29 11.28
C GLN A 164 -1.71 10.43 10.26
N PRO A 165 -0.74 9.59 10.69
CA PRO A 165 -0.06 8.69 9.79
C PRO A 165 -1.06 7.80 9.03
N GLY A 166 -0.83 7.63 7.74
CA GLY A 166 -1.71 6.87 6.86
C GLY A 166 -2.74 7.72 6.11
N LEU A 167 -3.23 8.82 6.68
CA LEU A 167 -4.36 9.56 6.10
C LEU A 167 -3.94 10.59 5.04
N TRP A 168 -2.81 11.27 5.24
CA TRP A 168 -2.18 12.14 4.25
C TRP A 168 -0.67 12.23 4.44
N MET A 169 0.04 12.64 3.38
CA MET A 169 1.48 12.93 3.44
C MET A 169 1.73 14.22 4.24
N PRO A 170 2.70 14.25 5.17
CA PRO A 170 3.01 15.47 5.91
C PRO A 170 3.63 16.51 4.98
N ALA A 171 3.06 17.71 4.95
CA ALA A 171 3.51 18.81 4.10
C ALA A 171 4.76 19.55 4.65
N ARG A 172 5.09 19.29 5.92
CA ARG A 172 6.18 19.94 6.67
C ARG A 172 6.97 18.90 7.45
N ARG A 173 8.06 19.33 8.08
CA ARG A 173 8.76 18.50 9.05
C ARG A 173 7.79 18.01 10.11
N PHE A 174 7.96 16.76 10.51
CA PHE A 174 7.00 16.08 11.36
C PHE A 174 7.73 15.26 12.42
N ARG A 175 7.07 15.03 13.56
CA ARG A 175 7.46 14.05 14.56
C ARG A 175 6.27 13.16 14.83
N PHE A 176 6.53 12.01 15.44
CA PHE A 176 5.49 11.07 15.84
C PHE A 176 5.81 10.49 17.21
N ARG A 177 4.78 10.05 17.91
CA ARG A 177 4.87 9.34 19.18
C ARG A 177 3.81 8.27 19.28
N PHE A 178 4.08 7.23 20.04
CA PHE A 178 3.05 6.28 20.43
C PHE A 178 2.13 6.91 21.49
N ARG A 179 0.82 6.72 21.31
CA ARG A 179 -0.20 7.16 22.25
C ARG A 179 -0.50 6.03 23.23
N PRO A 180 -0.72 6.32 24.53
CA PRO A 180 -1.33 5.35 25.44
C PRO A 180 -2.71 4.92 24.93
N SER A 181 -3.11 3.68 25.21
CA SER A 181 -4.41 3.14 24.76
C SER A 181 -5.56 4.04 25.22
N GLN A 182 -6.25 4.67 24.26
CA GLN A 182 -7.49 5.40 24.48
C GLN A 182 -8.68 4.45 24.18
N PRO A 183 -9.88 4.70 24.72
CA PRO A 183 -11.07 4.00 24.28
C PRO A 183 -11.22 4.12 22.76
N ASP A 184 -11.63 3.02 22.12
CA ASP A 184 -11.71 2.93 20.66
C ASP A 184 -12.49 4.12 20.09
N LEU A 185 -11.88 4.83 19.14
CA LEU A 185 -12.58 5.79 18.32
C LEU A 185 -13.68 5.02 17.58
N SER A 186 -14.93 5.48 17.65
CA SER A 186 -16.07 4.85 16.96
C SER A 186 -15.92 4.85 15.43
N ALA A 187 -15.00 5.66 14.87
CA ALA A 187 -14.82 5.81 13.44
C ALA A 187 -13.82 4.76 12.91
N PRO A 188 -14.13 4.05 11.80
CA PRO A 188 -13.27 3.03 11.21
C PRO A 188 -12.13 3.68 10.43
N LEU A 189 -11.14 4.24 11.15
CA LEU A 189 -10.00 4.94 10.58
C LEU A 189 -9.28 4.10 9.51
N GLU A 190 -9.18 2.79 9.72
CA GLU A 190 -8.50 1.87 8.81
C GLU A 190 -9.24 1.75 7.48
N ALA A 191 -10.57 1.67 7.51
CA ALA A 191 -11.38 1.67 6.30
C ALA A 191 -11.28 3.02 5.57
N MET A 192 -11.25 4.13 6.31
CA MET A 192 -11.04 5.46 5.73
C MET A 192 -9.66 5.58 5.06
N ILE A 193 -8.61 5.05 5.68
CA ILE A 193 -7.27 5.05 5.11
C ILE A 193 -7.21 4.12 3.89
N ALA A 194 -7.77 2.92 3.97
CA ALA A 194 -7.76 1.97 2.86
C ALA A 194 -8.49 2.54 1.63
N THR A 195 -9.72 3.03 1.80
CA THR A 195 -10.54 3.58 0.70
C THR A 195 -9.87 4.73 -0.05
N ARG A 196 -8.96 5.48 0.60
CA ARG A 196 -8.16 6.54 -0.03
C ARG A 196 -7.12 6.03 -1.02
N PHE A 197 -6.72 4.77 -0.89
CA PHE A 197 -5.68 4.16 -1.72
C PHE A 197 -6.22 3.14 -2.71
N LEU A 198 -7.53 2.82 -2.68
CA LEU A 198 -8.16 1.99 -3.71
C LEU A 198 -8.45 2.83 -4.97
N PRO A 199 -7.89 2.47 -6.14
CA PRO A 199 -8.24 3.09 -7.41
C PRO A 199 -9.68 2.80 -7.78
N GLU A 200 -10.36 3.80 -8.36
CA GLU A 200 -11.74 3.68 -8.81
C GLU A 200 -11.95 2.52 -9.80
N ASP A 201 -11.08 2.41 -10.81
CA ASP A 201 -11.14 1.32 -11.80
C ASP A 201 -11.00 -0.06 -11.14
N ALA A 202 -10.11 -0.20 -10.14
CA ALA A 202 -9.95 -1.45 -9.40
C ALA A 202 -11.22 -1.80 -8.61
N VAL A 203 -11.87 -0.79 -8.02
CA VAL A 203 -13.16 -0.97 -7.33
C VAL A 203 -14.23 -1.40 -8.32
N SER A 204 -14.37 -0.69 -9.45
CA SER A 204 -15.36 -1.02 -10.49
C SER A 204 -15.19 -2.44 -11.03
N TRP A 205 -13.95 -2.89 -11.18
CA TRP A 205 -13.61 -4.25 -11.59
C TRP A 205 -13.97 -5.29 -10.53
N LEU A 206 -13.70 -5.02 -9.25
CA LEU A 206 -14.09 -5.90 -8.14
C LEU A 206 -15.61 -6.05 -8.01
N PHE A 207 -16.38 -5.01 -8.33
CA PHE A 207 -17.83 -5.04 -8.28
C PHE A 207 -18.48 -5.99 -9.31
N LEU A 208 -17.75 -6.38 -10.36
CA LEU A 208 -18.23 -7.42 -11.30
C LEU A 208 -18.39 -8.79 -10.63
N VAL A 209 -17.65 -9.05 -9.55
CA VAL A 209 -17.72 -10.29 -8.77
C VAL A 209 -18.09 -9.94 -7.33
N PRO A 210 -19.39 -9.90 -6.99
CA PRO A 210 -19.88 -9.45 -5.68
C PRO A 210 -19.21 -10.16 -4.49
N GLU A 211 -18.89 -11.45 -4.63
CA GLU A 211 -18.21 -12.24 -3.61
C GLU A 211 -16.80 -11.72 -3.31
N ALA A 212 -16.07 -11.30 -4.36
CA ALA A 212 -14.73 -10.75 -4.24
C ALA A 212 -14.76 -9.36 -3.59
N TRP A 213 -15.69 -8.50 -4.01
CA TRP A 213 -15.93 -7.22 -3.37
C TRP A 213 -16.32 -7.38 -1.90
N ASN A 214 -17.29 -8.25 -1.59
CA ASN A 214 -17.73 -8.50 -0.22
C ASN A 214 -16.58 -9.02 0.65
N CYS A 215 -15.75 -9.91 0.11
CA CYS A 215 -14.53 -10.38 0.76
C CYS A 215 -13.60 -9.23 1.12
N LEU A 216 -13.32 -8.31 0.19
CA LEU A 216 -12.46 -7.16 0.48
C LEU A 216 -13.13 -6.19 1.47
N ALA A 217 -14.40 -5.85 1.26
CA ALA A 217 -15.13 -4.88 2.08
C ALA A 217 -15.22 -5.31 3.57
N LEU A 218 -15.54 -6.58 3.84
CA LEU A 218 -15.56 -7.11 5.21
C LEU A 218 -14.18 -7.01 5.86
N ARG A 219 -13.12 -7.31 5.11
CA ARG A 219 -11.74 -7.22 5.57
C ARG A 219 -11.31 -5.78 5.87
N LEU A 220 -11.71 -4.83 5.04
CA LEU A 220 -11.50 -3.39 5.31
C LEU A 220 -12.28 -2.93 6.54
N GLY A 221 -13.44 -3.52 6.80
CA GLY A 221 -14.22 -3.32 8.03
C GLY A 221 -13.68 -4.01 9.28
N GLY A 222 -12.55 -4.74 9.18
CA GLY A 222 -11.96 -5.47 10.31
C GLY A 222 -12.61 -6.82 10.62
N HIS A 223 -13.54 -7.29 9.79
CA HIS A 223 -14.16 -8.61 9.91
C HIS A 223 -13.37 -9.64 9.10
N PRO A 224 -13.36 -10.94 9.49
CA PRO A 224 -12.74 -11.99 8.69
C PRO A 224 -13.41 -12.11 7.31
N SER A 225 -12.65 -12.57 6.32
CA SER A 225 -13.18 -12.84 4.98
C SER A 225 -14.15 -14.03 5.04
N PRO A 226 -15.25 -14.02 4.25
CA PRO A 226 -16.09 -15.21 4.06
C PRO A 226 -15.34 -16.34 3.35
N VAL A 227 -14.26 -16.05 2.64
CA VAL A 227 -13.39 -17.03 1.99
C VAL A 227 -12.28 -17.43 2.97
N LEU A 228 -12.44 -18.59 3.60
CA LEU A 228 -11.52 -19.09 4.64
C LEU A 228 -10.06 -19.16 4.17
N LEU A 229 -9.83 -19.58 2.92
CA LEU A 229 -8.50 -19.66 2.34
C LEU A 229 -7.76 -18.30 2.34
N ILE A 230 -8.46 -17.18 2.15
CA ILE A 230 -7.84 -15.85 2.19
C ILE A 230 -7.40 -15.53 3.63
N ASN A 231 -8.18 -15.91 4.64
CA ASN A 231 -7.80 -15.71 6.05
C ASN A 231 -6.59 -16.58 6.40
N GLU A 232 -6.57 -17.84 5.97
CA GLU A 232 -5.46 -18.77 6.17
C GLU A 232 -4.17 -18.25 5.54
N LEU A 233 -4.23 -17.80 4.28
CA LEU A 233 -3.07 -17.24 3.57
C LEU A 233 -2.46 -16.04 4.30
N LEU A 234 -3.30 -15.18 4.86
CA LEU A 234 -2.84 -13.98 5.56
C LEU A 234 -2.35 -14.27 6.97
N GLN A 235 -2.94 -15.26 7.63
CA GLN A 235 -2.43 -15.75 8.92
C GLN A 235 -1.08 -16.46 8.75
N GLU A 236 -0.91 -17.22 7.68
CA GLU A 236 0.35 -17.86 7.33
C GLU A 236 1.41 -16.80 6.97
N ALA A 237 1.05 -15.80 6.16
CA ALA A 237 1.92 -14.65 5.88
C ALA A 237 2.31 -13.91 7.17
N ALA A 238 1.36 -13.71 8.10
CA ALA A 238 1.59 -13.06 9.38
C ALA A 238 2.60 -13.83 10.22
N THR A 239 2.51 -15.16 10.19
CA THR A 239 3.44 -16.05 10.90
C THR A 239 4.83 -16.00 10.27
N GLN A 240 4.94 -16.08 8.94
CA GLN A 240 6.23 -16.06 8.23
C GLN A 240 7.00 -14.76 8.42
N VAL A 241 6.30 -13.62 8.45
CA VAL A 241 6.94 -12.32 8.68
C VAL A 241 6.95 -11.90 10.15
N GLN A 242 6.51 -12.75 11.09
CA GLN A 242 6.46 -12.40 12.51
C GLN A 242 5.71 -11.08 12.76
N SER A 243 4.52 -10.96 12.16
CA SER A 243 3.65 -9.79 12.30
C SER A 243 3.21 -9.59 13.75
N PRO A 244 3.09 -8.34 14.22
CA PRO A 244 2.54 -8.06 15.54
C PRO A 244 1.05 -8.42 15.60
N SER A 245 0.58 -8.81 16.78
CA SER A 245 -0.84 -9.13 16.99
C SER A 245 -1.72 -7.90 16.85
N LEU A 246 -2.66 -7.95 15.91
CA LEU A 246 -3.72 -6.96 15.79
C LEU A 246 -4.80 -7.33 16.80
N LYS A 247 -4.97 -6.52 17.86
CA LYS A 247 -6.05 -6.75 18.83
C LYS A 247 -7.39 -6.60 18.10
N SER A 248 -8.10 -7.70 17.92
CA SER A 248 -9.47 -7.67 17.41
C SER A 248 -10.36 -7.08 18.50
N SER A 249 -10.82 -5.85 18.32
CA SER A 249 -11.98 -5.34 19.06
C SER A 249 -13.20 -6.08 18.50
N VAL A 250 -13.48 -7.25 19.03
CA VAL A 250 -14.79 -7.89 18.82
C VAL A 250 -15.82 -6.94 19.44
N PRO A 251 -16.81 -6.43 18.70
CA PRO A 251 -17.95 -5.78 19.33
C PRO A 251 -18.61 -6.82 20.23
N ALA A 252 -18.73 -6.52 21.52
CA ALA A 252 -19.47 -7.34 22.46
C ALA A 252 -20.83 -7.69 21.84
N GLU A 253 -21.13 -8.98 21.74
CA GLU A 253 -22.49 -9.45 21.49
C GLU A 253 -23.43 -8.67 22.41
N CYS A 254 -24.39 -7.96 21.81
CA CYS A 254 -25.54 -7.47 22.53
C CYS A 254 -26.24 -8.70 23.15
N PRO A 255 -26.46 -8.75 24.47
CA PRO A 255 -27.21 -9.84 25.07
C PRO A 255 -28.66 -9.70 24.61
N VAL A 256 -29.08 -10.54 23.67
CA VAL A 256 -30.50 -10.76 23.37
C VAL A 256 -31.08 -11.47 24.59
N ALA A 257 -31.87 -10.72 25.35
CA ALA A 257 -32.63 -11.24 26.48
C ALA A 257 -33.56 -12.37 26.01
N ASP A 258 -33.57 -13.46 26.79
CA ASP A 258 -34.48 -14.58 26.68
C ASP A 258 -35.92 -14.10 26.41
N THR A 259 -36.47 -14.45 25.26
CA THR A 259 -37.93 -14.45 25.07
C THR A 259 -38.35 -15.79 24.48
N VAL A 260 -39.13 -16.48 25.32
CA VAL A 260 -39.89 -17.71 25.13
C VAL A 260 -40.44 -17.90 23.70
N SER A 261 -40.31 -19.14 23.22
CA SER A 261 -40.83 -19.67 21.97
C SER A 261 -42.34 -19.49 21.80
N THR A 262 -42.77 -19.10 20.60
CA THR A 262 -43.98 -19.62 19.95
C THR A 262 -43.74 -19.74 18.44
N PRO A 263 -44.26 -20.80 17.77
CA PRO A 263 -44.09 -21.00 16.35
C PRO A 263 -45.17 -20.24 15.57
N THR A 264 -44.83 -19.62 14.46
CA THR A 264 -45.83 -19.27 13.44
C THR A 264 -45.21 -19.37 12.07
N ASP A 265 -45.80 -20.22 11.26
CA ASP A 265 -45.56 -20.36 9.83
C ASP A 265 -45.59 -19.00 9.14
N SER A 266 -44.58 -18.73 8.33
CA SER A 266 -44.73 -17.97 7.10
C SER A 266 -43.56 -18.29 6.18
N ASP A 267 -43.90 -19.06 5.14
CA ASP A 267 -43.19 -19.16 3.89
C ASP A 267 -42.71 -17.78 3.42
N PHE A 268 -41.39 -17.57 3.43
CA PHE A 268 -40.75 -16.67 2.50
C PHE A 268 -39.37 -17.23 2.16
N VAL A 269 -39.38 -18.29 1.35
CA VAL A 269 -38.20 -18.71 0.60
C VAL A 269 -37.95 -17.62 -0.45
N ALA A 270 -37.17 -16.60 -0.08
CA ALA A 270 -36.52 -15.74 -1.05
C ALA A 270 -35.40 -16.55 -1.70
N SER A 271 -35.77 -17.39 -2.67
CA SER A 271 -34.87 -17.91 -3.68
C SER A 271 -34.28 -16.73 -4.44
N ILE A 272 -33.10 -16.27 -4.01
CA ILE A 272 -32.24 -15.46 -4.86
C ILE A 272 -31.68 -16.44 -5.90
N SER A 273 -32.44 -16.65 -6.96
CA SER A 273 -31.95 -17.29 -8.17
C SER A 273 -30.95 -16.32 -8.81
N ALA A 274 -29.69 -16.41 -8.41
CA ALA A 274 -28.57 -15.85 -9.17
C ALA A 274 -28.28 -16.79 -10.35
N SER A 275 -29.22 -16.85 -11.28
CA SER A 275 -29.07 -17.49 -12.59
C SER A 275 -28.75 -16.42 -13.64
N ALA A 276 -27.80 -15.53 -13.33
CA ALA A 276 -27.03 -14.83 -14.34
C ALA A 276 -25.80 -15.69 -14.61
N THR A 277 -25.85 -16.42 -15.73
CA THR A 277 -24.79 -17.17 -16.39
C THR A 277 -23.37 -16.83 -15.90
N GLY A 278 -22.76 -17.68 -15.07
CA GLY A 278 -21.40 -17.48 -14.57
C GLY A 278 -20.35 -17.27 -15.67
N GLN A 279 -20.64 -17.71 -16.90
CA GLN A 279 -19.83 -17.45 -18.08
C GLN A 279 -19.83 -15.97 -18.52
N SER A 280 -20.97 -15.28 -18.42
CA SER A 280 -21.07 -13.83 -18.73
C SER A 280 -20.18 -13.01 -17.80
N VAL A 281 -20.23 -13.29 -16.50
CA VAL A 281 -19.40 -12.58 -15.50
C VAL A 281 -17.91 -12.84 -15.73
N CYS A 282 -17.53 -14.05 -16.15
CA CYS A 282 -16.14 -14.38 -16.49
C CYS A 282 -15.65 -13.61 -17.71
N ASP A 283 -16.49 -13.46 -18.74
CA ASP A 283 -16.16 -12.68 -19.93
C ASP A 283 -16.08 -11.18 -19.59
N ASP A 284 -16.95 -10.68 -18.72
CA ASP A 284 -16.99 -9.27 -18.29
C ASP A 284 -15.72 -8.86 -17.52
N THR A 285 -15.22 -9.71 -16.61
CA THR A 285 -14.01 -9.39 -15.82
C THR A 285 -12.76 -9.28 -16.67
N GLN A 286 -12.60 -10.17 -17.66
CA GLN A 286 -11.49 -10.12 -18.62
C GLN A 286 -11.64 -8.97 -19.59
N THR A 287 -12.86 -8.68 -20.03
CA THR A 287 -13.16 -7.57 -20.94
C THR A 287 -12.82 -6.23 -20.30
N LEU A 288 -13.26 -5.97 -19.05
CA LEU A 288 -12.89 -4.74 -18.34
C LEU A 288 -11.39 -4.63 -18.10
N LEU A 289 -10.74 -5.73 -17.71
CA LEU A 289 -9.29 -5.73 -17.54
C LEU A 289 -8.56 -5.33 -18.83
N SER A 290 -9.02 -5.82 -19.98
CA SER A 290 -8.47 -5.50 -21.31
C SER A 290 -8.75 -4.05 -21.72
N LEU A 291 -9.95 -3.54 -21.38
CA LEU A 291 -10.32 -2.14 -21.60
C LEU A 291 -9.36 -1.20 -20.84
N PHE A 292 -9.11 -1.48 -19.56
CA PHE A 292 -8.20 -0.65 -18.77
C PHE A 292 -6.77 -0.66 -19.33
N GLN A 293 -6.29 -1.82 -19.80
CA GLN A 293 -4.98 -1.91 -20.46
C GLN A 293 -4.91 -1.07 -21.74
N SER A 294 -5.94 -1.12 -22.58
CA SER A 294 -5.97 -0.34 -23.82
C SER A 294 -5.93 1.18 -23.55
N ASN A 295 -6.57 1.63 -22.46
CA ASN A 295 -6.53 3.03 -22.06
C ASN A 295 -5.13 3.46 -21.57
N ASP A 296 -4.39 2.57 -20.92
CA ASP A 296 -2.99 2.83 -20.52
C ASP A 296 -2.10 2.96 -21.76
N GLU A 297 -2.24 2.06 -22.75
CA GLU A 297 -1.47 2.14 -24.01
C GLU A 297 -1.78 3.41 -24.82
N VAL A 298 -3.04 3.84 -24.88
CA VAL A 298 -3.43 5.09 -25.53
C VAL A 298 -2.88 6.30 -24.78
N SER A 299 -2.91 6.29 -23.45
CA SER A 299 -2.37 7.38 -22.63
C SER A 299 -0.85 7.50 -22.80
N GLU A 300 -0.12 6.39 -22.80
CA GLU A 300 1.33 6.38 -23.06
C GLU A 300 1.66 6.84 -24.50
N GLN A 301 0.87 6.45 -25.50
CA GLN A 301 1.07 6.92 -26.88
C GLN A 301 0.80 8.42 -27.04
N ILE A 302 -0.18 8.98 -26.33
CA ILE A 302 -0.43 10.42 -26.30
C ILE A 302 0.75 11.14 -25.63
N ASP A 303 1.23 10.67 -24.47
CA ASP A 303 2.38 11.27 -23.78
C ASP A 303 3.68 11.18 -24.63
N VAL A 304 3.84 10.12 -25.43
CA VAL A 304 4.97 9.99 -26.37
C VAL A 304 4.83 10.93 -27.58
N ASN A 305 3.61 11.13 -28.10
CA ASN A 305 3.36 12.03 -29.24
C ASN A 305 3.35 13.52 -28.86
N ASP A 306 2.90 13.89 -27.66
CA ASP A 306 2.89 15.29 -27.19
C ASP A 306 4.30 15.81 -26.85
N ASN A 307 5.29 14.92 -26.78
CA ASN A 307 6.70 15.29 -26.70
C ASN A 307 7.33 15.63 -28.07
N HIS A 308 6.55 15.62 -29.17
CA HIS A 308 7.06 15.94 -30.50
C HIS A 308 6.21 16.93 -31.31
N ILE A 309 5.66 17.98 -30.68
CA ILE A 309 5.09 19.13 -31.41
C ILE A 309 5.76 20.46 -31.01
N ASP A 310 6.62 20.92 -31.92
CA ASP A 310 7.03 22.30 -32.23
C ASP A 310 7.48 23.28 -31.11
N LEU A 311 8.78 23.28 -30.84
CA LEU A 311 9.54 24.47 -30.44
C LEU A 311 10.34 25.01 -31.64
N LYS A 312 9.62 25.54 -32.64
CA LYS A 312 10.19 26.41 -33.67
C LYS A 312 9.32 27.66 -33.84
N LEU A 313 9.64 28.71 -33.07
CA LEU A 313 9.38 30.07 -33.54
C LEU A 313 10.39 31.11 -33.00
N SER A 314 11.07 31.72 -33.97
CA SER A 314 11.57 33.10 -34.03
C SER A 314 12.68 33.57 -33.07
N LYS A 315 13.90 33.68 -33.64
CA LYS A 315 14.99 34.56 -33.17
C LYS A 315 14.60 36.04 -33.33
N PRO A 316 14.87 36.93 -32.35
CA PRO A 316 14.80 38.37 -32.58
C PRO A 316 16.12 38.89 -33.17
N THR A 317 16.03 39.55 -34.33
CA THR A 317 17.13 40.28 -34.97
C THR A 317 17.30 41.63 -34.28
N ARG A 318 18.40 41.83 -33.56
CA ARG A 318 18.76 43.11 -32.93
C ARG A 318 19.48 44.01 -33.95
N LYS A 319 18.77 45.02 -34.48
CA LYS A 319 19.33 46.09 -35.33
C LYS A 319 20.17 47.06 -34.48
N LYS A 320 21.36 47.41 -34.98
CA LYS A 320 22.23 48.50 -34.48
C LYS A 320 21.60 49.88 -34.78
N PRO A 321 21.72 50.88 -33.91
CA PRO A 321 21.39 52.26 -34.27
C PRO A 321 22.60 52.94 -34.97
N LYS A 322 22.29 53.66 -36.05
CA LYS A 322 23.20 54.56 -36.77
C LYS A 322 23.32 55.89 -36.03
N SER A 323 24.55 56.39 -35.98
CA SER A 323 24.93 57.76 -35.63
C SER A 323 24.40 58.77 -36.65
N VAL A 324 23.80 59.86 -36.18
CA VAL A 324 23.65 61.13 -36.93
C VAL A 324 23.84 62.29 -35.94
N ALA A 325 24.72 63.22 -36.30
CA ALA A 325 25.09 64.43 -35.58
C ALA A 325 24.00 65.52 -35.61
N PRO A 326 24.13 66.58 -34.80
CA PRO A 326 23.66 67.90 -35.19
C PRO A 326 24.85 68.87 -35.32
N ALA A 327 24.98 69.46 -36.51
CA ALA A 327 25.73 70.70 -36.70
C ALA A 327 24.91 71.87 -36.14
N GLY A 328 25.58 72.76 -35.40
CA GLY A 328 24.97 73.90 -34.73
C GLY A 328 24.69 75.10 -35.63
N SER A 329 24.06 76.10 -35.03
CA SER A 329 24.18 77.55 -35.26
C SER A 329 23.37 78.23 -34.15
N GLN A 330 24.02 79.06 -33.30
CA GLN A 330 23.87 80.54 -33.22
C GLN A 330 22.45 80.97 -32.81
N SER A 331 22.16 81.94 -31.93
CA SER A 331 22.81 83.13 -31.37
C SER A 331 21.77 83.65 -30.33
N SER A 332 22.08 84.19 -29.15
CA SER A 332 22.41 85.61 -28.91
C SER A 332 21.75 86.02 -27.58
N TYR A 333 22.49 86.79 -26.79
CA TYR A 333 22.12 87.63 -25.63
C TYR A 333 21.72 86.98 -24.31
#